data_AF-A0A238J9N3-F1
#
_entry.id   AF-A0A238J9N3-F1
#
_cell.length_a   1.000
_cell.length_b   1.000
_cell.length_c   1.000
_cell.angle_alpha   90.00
_cell.angle_beta   90.00
_cell.angle_gamma   90.00
#
_symmetry.space_group_name_H-M   'P 1'
#
loop_
_entity.id
_entity.type
_entity.pdbx_description
1 polymer ?
#
loop_
_entity_poly.entity_id
_entity_poly.type
_entity_poly.pdbx_seq_one_letter_code
_entity_poly.pdbx_strand_id
1 'polypeptide(L)'
;MSVPDGLRKQLLDMSPANLPMAYLVRQSLLKALAEGLDWTTDVATGSSEPLQIPLSLEERMQLSERIAGRDVSEEVAALSLVDAALRHMRSDDQDEAI
;
A
#
# COMPACT_ATOMS: atom_id res chain seq x y z
N MET A 1 0.50 11.90 1.36
CA MET A 1 1.11 10.63 1.80
C MET A 1 2.58 10.61 1.44
N SER A 2 3.47 10.63 2.44
CA SER A 2 4.92 10.55 2.27
C SER A 2 5.39 9.10 2.38
N VAL A 3 5.77 8.53 1.24
CA VAL A 3 6.17 7.12 1.13
C VAL A 3 7.64 6.96 1.62
N PRO A 4 7.91 6.08 2.60
CA PRO A 4 9.27 5.84 3.07
C PRO A 4 10.14 5.18 1.99
N ASP A 5 11.44 5.47 1.99
CA ASP A 5 12.37 5.08 0.92
C ASP A 5 12.44 3.56 0.69
N GLY A 6 12.33 2.77 1.78
CA GLY A 6 12.28 1.32 1.68
C GLY A 6 11.05 0.82 0.91
N LEU A 7 9.88 1.42 1.13
CA LEU A 7 8.65 1.07 0.42
C LEU A 7 8.67 1.58 -1.02
N ARG A 8 9.21 2.79 -1.22
CA ARG A 8 9.43 3.38 -2.55
C ARG A 8 10.28 2.48 -3.43
N LYS A 9 11.41 1.98 -2.91
CA LYS A 9 12.28 1.06 -3.64
C LYS A 9 11.54 -0.22 -4.03
N GLN A 10 10.79 -0.83 -3.09
CA GLN A 10 10.03 -2.03 -3.36
C GLN A 10 8.97 -1.84 -4.46
N LEU A 11 8.24 -0.72 -4.44
CA LEU A 11 7.26 -0.39 -5.48
C LEU A 11 7.90 -0.26 -6.87
N LEU A 12 9.07 0.37 -6.95
CA LEU A 12 9.81 0.52 -8.21
C LEU A 12 10.38 -0.81 -8.69
N ASP A 13 10.96 -1.62 -7.80
CA ASP A 13 11.54 -2.92 -8.13
C ASP A 13 10.49 -3.90 -8.68
N MET A 14 9.23 -3.78 -8.24
CA MET A 14 8.12 -4.60 -8.72
C MET A 14 7.48 -4.12 -10.03
N SER A 15 7.83 -2.93 -10.51
CA SER A 15 7.22 -2.33 -11.71
C SER A 15 8.28 -2.05 -12.80
N PRO A 16 8.45 -2.94 -13.78
CA PRO A 16 9.46 -2.76 -14.84
C PRO A 16 9.15 -1.58 -15.79
N ALA A 17 7.93 -1.02 -15.74
CA ALA A 17 7.45 -0.02 -16.68
C ALA A 17 7.73 1.45 -16.29
N ASN A 18 8.59 1.72 -15.29
CA ASN A 18 8.90 3.09 -14.82
C ASN A 18 7.64 3.94 -14.55
N LEU A 19 6.62 3.36 -13.93
CA LEU A 19 5.35 4.03 -13.68
C LEU A 19 5.47 5.09 -12.56
N PRO A 20 4.63 6.14 -12.57
CA PRO A 20 4.63 7.14 -11.51
C PRO A 20 4.37 6.53 -10.13
N MET A 21 5.09 7.00 -9.10
CA MET A 21 4.96 6.49 -7.72
C MET A 21 3.51 6.56 -7.20
N ALA A 22 2.79 7.64 -7.47
CA ALA A 22 1.39 7.79 -7.06
C ALA A 22 0.49 6.71 -7.69
N TYR A 23 0.78 6.29 -8.92
CA TYR A 23 0.06 5.21 -9.58
C TYR A 23 0.35 3.87 -8.91
N LEU A 24 1.63 3.56 -8.64
CA LEU A 24 2.05 2.32 -7.98
C LEU A 24 1.45 2.17 -6.59
N VAL A 25 1.47 3.25 -5.80
CA VAL A 25 0.81 3.30 -4.48
C VAL A 25 -0.69 3.05 -4.62
N ARG A 26 -1.37 3.74 -5.55
CA ARG A 26 -2.82 3.57 -5.76
C ARG A 26 -3.16 2.14 -6.15
N GLN A 27 -2.48 1.54 -7.12
CA GLN A 27 -2.77 0.17 -7.55
C GLN A 27 -2.54 -0.85 -6.43
N SER A 28 -1.45 -0.71 -5.68
CA SER A 28 -1.14 -1.61 -4.57
C SER A 28 -2.19 -1.49 -3.45
N LEU A 29 -2.63 -0.27 -3.14
CA LEU A 29 -3.70 -0.04 -2.18
C LEU A 29 -5.03 -0.64 -2.64
N LEU A 30 -5.42 -0.43 -3.90
CA LEU A 30 -6.65 -1.00 -4.45
C LEU A 30 -6.62 -2.53 -4.42
N LYS A 31 -5.48 -3.14 -4.73
CA LYS A 31 -5.28 -4.59 -4.62
C LYS A 31 -5.50 -5.05 -3.18
N ALA A 32 -4.86 -4.40 -2.20
CA ALA A 32 -5.03 -4.71 -0.78
C ALA A 32 -6.50 -4.62 -0.33
N LEU A 33 -7.20 -3.57 -0.76
CA LEU A 33 -8.61 -3.37 -0.44
C LEU A 33 -9.48 -4.48 -1.03
N ALA A 34 -9.30 -4.77 -2.33
CA ALA A 34 -10.07 -5.76 -3.08
C ALA A 34 -9.88 -7.19 -2.57
N GLU A 35 -8.65 -7.55 -2.19
CA GLU A 35 -8.31 -8.89 -1.68
C GLU A 35 -8.59 -9.06 -0.19
N GLY A 36 -9.15 -8.04 0.48
CA GLY A 36 -9.45 -8.15 1.90
C GLY A 36 -8.18 -8.20 2.77
N LEU A 37 -7.04 -7.74 2.27
CA LEU A 37 -5.78 -7.83 3.00
C LEU A 37 -5.85 -7.01 4.30
N ASP A 38 -5.13 -7.51 5.29
CA ASP A 38 -4.86 -6.84 6.55
C ASP A 38 -3.35 -6.69 6.74
N TRP A 39 -2.93 -5.77 7.60
CA TRP A 39 -1.53 -5.56 7.94
C TRP A 39 -1.27 -5.87 9.41
N THR A 40 -0.12 -6.50 9.65
CA THR A 40 0.37 -6.84 10.99
C THR A 40 1.41 -5.86 11.51
N THR A 41 2.00 -5.05 10.62
CA THR A 41 3.08 -4.11 10.95
C THR A 41 2.72 -2.73 10.41
N ASP A 42 2.68 -1.75 11.30
CA ASP A 42 2.46 -0.36 10.91
C ASP A 42 3.69 0.19 10.18
N VAL A 43 3.46 0.81 9.03
CA VAL A 43 4.49 1.49 8.24
C VAL A 43 4.48 2.96 8.57
N ALA A 44 5.57 3.44 9.19
CA ALA A 44 5.77 4.84 9.47
C ALA A 44 5.87 5.67 8.17
N THR A 45 5.42 6.92 8.24
CA THR A 45 5.54 7.86 7.13
C THR A 45 7.00 8.21 6.86
N GLY A 46 7.33 8.42 5.58
CA GLY A 46 8.64 8.88 5.17
C GLY A 46 8.81 10.40 5.27
N SER A 47 10.02 10.87 4.99
CA SER A 47 10.32 12.31 4.86
C SER A 47 10.20 12.83 3.42
N SER A 48 9.69 12.01 2.50
CA SER A 48 9.60 12.38 1.10
C SER A 48 8.48 13.38 0.83
N GLU A 49 8.51 13.99 -0.36
CA GLU A 49 7.40 14.82 -0.84
C GLU A 49 6.06 14.06 -0.77
N PRO A 50 5.00 14.67 -0.19
CA PRO A 50 3.71 14.03 -0.07
C PRO A 50 3.05 13.81 -1.44
N LEU A 51 2.59 12.58 -1.67
CA LEU A 51 1.77 12.24 -2.82
C LEU A 51 0.28 12.44 -2.49
N GLN A 52 -0.45 12.98 -3.47
CA GLN A 52 -1.91 12.99 -3.44
C GLN A 52 -2.43 11.71 -4.10
N ILE A 53 -3.09 10.86 -3.31
CA ILE A 53 -3.73 9.65 -3.79
C ILE A 53 -5.24 9.89 -3.71
N PRO A 54 -5.92 10.16 -4.84
CA PRO A 54 -7.37 10.29 -4.80
C PRO A 54 -7.96 8.95 -4.41
N LEU A 55 -8.95 8.93 -3.52
CA LEU A 55 -9.72 7.75 -3.17
C LEU A 55 -11.20 8.03 -3.43
N SER A 56 -11.93 7.04 -3.95
CA SER A 56 -13.38 7.09 -4.04
C SER A 56 -14.02 7.07 -2.65
N LEU A 57 -15.31 7.42 -2.54
CA LEU A 57 -16.01 7.34 -1.26
C LEU A 57 -16.00 5.92 -0.68
N GLU A 58 -16.23 4.92 -1.53
CA GLU A 58 -16.20 3.50 -1.13
C GLU A 58 -14.81 3.06 -0.66
N GLU A 59 -13.76 3.42 -1.41
CA GLU A 59 -12.37 3.14 -1.03
C GLU A 59 -12.02 3.77 0.33
N ARG A 60 -12.49 5.01 0.57
CA ARG A 60 -12.31 5.68 1.87
C ARG A 60 -13.07 5.01 2.99
N MET A 61 -14.29 4.52 2.74
CA MET A 61 -15.07 3.79 3.74
C MET A 61 -14.39 2.47 4.12
N GLN A 62 -13.96 1.69 3.13
CA GLN A 62 -13.23 0.43 3.37
C GLN A 62 -11.92 0.65 4.13
N LEU A 63 -11.21 1.75 3.86
CA LEU A 63 -10.01 2.13 4.60
C LEU A 63 -10.38 2.51 6.05
N SER A 64 -11.41 3.33 6.25
CA SER A 64 -11.88 3.76 7.57
C SER A 64 -12.32 2.58 8.45
N GLU A 65 -13.04 1.63 7.88
CA GLU A 65 -13.47 0.40 8.57
C GLU A 65 -12.28 -0.42 9.06
N ARG A 66 -11.20 -0.50 8.27
CA ARG A 66 -9.98 -1.22 8.68
C ARG A 66 -9.18 -0.49 9.76
N ILE A 67 -9.28 0.84 9.82
CA ILE A 67 -8.64 1.66 10.86
C ILE A 67 -9.46 1.65 12.15
N ALA A 68 -10.75 1.33 12.10
CA ALA A 68 -11.62 1.34 13.25
C ALA A 68 -11.06 0.45 14.38
N GLY A 69 -10.78 1.06 15.53
CA GLY A 69 -10.19 0.36 16.69
C GLY A 69 -8.67 0.26 16.68
N ARG A 70 -7.97 0.80 15.67
CA ARG A 70 -6.51 0.95 15.63
C ARG A 70 -6.13 2.40 15.95
N ASP A 71 -5.04 2.60 16.68
CA ASP A 71 -4.50 3.93 16.98
C ASP A 71 -3.48 4.35 15.90
N VAL A 72 -3.95 4.46 14.66
CA VAL A 72 -3.11 4.81 13.50
C VAL A 72 -3.80 5.85 12.62
N SER A 73 -3.01 6.66 11.92
CA SER A 73 -3.54 7.61 10.94
C SER A 73 -3.97 6.90 9.64
N GLU A 74 -4.86 7.54 8.87
CA GLU A 74 -5.22 7.06 7.52
C GLU A 74 -3.99 6.84 6.63
N GLU A 75 -2.98 7.70 6.79
CA GLU A 75 -1.74 7.61 6.03
C GLU A 75 -0.92 6.36 6.37
N VAL A 76 -0.75 6.08 7.67
CA VAL A 76 -0.05 4.89 8.15
C VAL A 76 -0.79 3.64 7.71
N ALA A 77 -2.12 3.61 7.82
CA ALA A 77 -2.94 2.48 7.38
C ALA A 77 -2.82 2.25 5.87
N ALA A 78 -2.90 3.29 5.05
CA ALA A 78 -2.74 3.19 3.61
C ALA A 78 -1.34 2.66 3.24
N LEU A 79 -0.28 3.17 3.85
CA LEU A 79 1.10 2.70 3.63
C LEU A 79 1.28 1.23 4.06
N SER A 80 0.65 0.83 5.17
CA SER A 80 0.73 -0.53 5.69
C SER A 80 -0.03 -1.53 4.82
N LEU A 81 -1.18 -1.14 4.26
CA LEU A 81 -1.91 -1.94 3.27
C LEU A 81 -1.14 -2.08 1.96
N VAL A 82 -0.48 -1.01 1.50
CA VAL A 82 0.40 -1.06 0.33
C VAL A 82 1.52 -2.06 0.58
N ASP A 83 2.19 -1.99 1.73
CA ASP A 83 3.25 -2.94 2.08
C ASP A 83 2.73 -4.39 2.16
N ALA A 84 1.55 -4.61 2.76
CA ALA A 84 0.90 -5.92 2.79
C ALA A 84 0.64 -6.48 1.38
N ALA A 85 0.13 -5.67 0.45
CA ALA A 85 -0.06 -6.09 -0.95
C ALA A 85 1.26 -6.46 -1.64
N LEU A 86 2.34 -5.73 -1.39
CA LEU A 86 3.67 -6.05 -1.97
C LEU A 86 4.21 -7.38 -1.44
N ARG A 87 4.01 -7.67 -0.15
CA ARG A 87 4.38 -8.97 0.43
C ARG A 87 3.53 -10.10 -0.14
N HIS A 88 2.24 -9.87 -0.33
CA HIS A 88 1.32 -10.86 -0.90
C HIS A 88 1.72 -11.22 -2.33
N MET A 89 1.92 -10.22 -3.19
CA MET A 89 2.38 -10.43 -4.58
C MET A 89 3.71 -11.18 -4.68
N ARG A 90 4.66 -10.90 -3.78
CA ARG A 90 5.93 -11.64 -3.74
C ARG A 90 5.79 -13.09 -3.30
N SER A 91 4.72 -13.42 -2.58
CA SER A 91 4.43 -14.79 -2.15
C SER A 91 3.79 -15.57 -3.29
N ASP A 92 2.86 -14.96 -4.03
CA ASP A 92 2.22 -15.57 -5.21
C ASP A 92 3.26 -15.95 -6.28
N ASP A 93 4.25 -15.09 -6.54
CA ASP A 93 5.33 -15.37 -7.50
C ASP A 93 6.23 -16.57 -7.09
N GLN A 94 6.27 -16.93 -5.80
CA GLN A 94 7.08 -18.07 -5.33
C GLN A 94 6.34 -19.40 -5.42
N ASP A 95 5.01 -19.39 -5.38
CA ASP A 95 4.18 -20.61 -5.46
C ASP A 95 4.03 -21.14 -6.90
N GLU A 96 4.23 -20.31 -7.93
CA GLU A 96 4.19 -20.75 -9.35
C GLU A 96 5.50 -21.42 -9.85
N ALA A 97 6.57 -21.44 -9.04
CA ALA A 97 7.90 -21.90 -9.45
C ALA A 97 8.22 -23.38 -9.15
N ILE A 98 7.23 -24.22 -8.80
CA ILE A 98 7.40 -25.64 -8.42
C ILE A 98 6.78 -26.59 -9.46
#